data_AF-A0A941NSC7-F1
#
_entry.id   AF-A0A941NSC7-F1
#
_cell.length_a   1.000
_cell.length_b   1.000
_cell.length_c   1.000
_cell.angle_alpha   90.00
_cell.angle_beta   90.00
_cell.angle_gamma   90.00
#
_symmetry.space_group_name_H-M   'P 1'
#
loop_
_entity.id
_entity.type
_entity.pdbx_description
1 polymer ?
#
loop_
_entity_poly.entity_id
_entity_poly.type
_entity_poly.pdbx_seq_one_letter_code
_entity_poly.pdbx_strand_id
1 'polypeptide(L)'
;MSQFKYTLISAFAISLLMIAAIALKITSPSLTLEVGLTAFVISLCWLIVYRLSADYGQFHAKELKLKKSLFAHIDKHYSHLPPKDMLQGALEELLDKHTCPTNRVNVLHTLHKDKAELDILIDKVHQQYQETQVLEKLGLRWGHVANDVSSKKSTLRY
;
A
#
# COMPACT_ATOMS: atom_id res chain seq x y z
N MET A 1 -1.28 -4.11 -10.02
CA MET A 1 -2.74 -3.87 -9.91
C MET A 1 -3.56 -4.61 -10.97
N SER A 2 -3.11 -4.66 -12.22
CA SER A 2 -3.73 -5.45 -13.30
C SER A 2 -3.75 -6.96 -12.98
N GLN A 3 -2.61 -7.57 -12.64
CA GLN A 3 -2.53 -9.01 -12.37
C GLN A 3 -3.45 -9.49 -11.24
N PHE A 4 -3.56 -8.75 -10.13
CA PHE A 4 -4.43 -9.12 -9.01
C PHE A 4 -5.91 -9.18 -9.40
N LYS A 5 -6.37 -8.27 -10.27
CA LYS A 5 -7.74 -8.29 -10.80
C LYS A 5 -7.98 -9.52 -11.66
N TYR A 6 -7.03 -9.89 -12.53
CA TYR A 6 -7.14 -11.09 -13.36
C TYR A 6 -7.14 -12.37 -12.52
N THR A 7 -6.30 -12.44 -11.48
CA THR A 7 -6.29 -13.58 -10.56
C THR A 7 -7.62 -13.72 -9.85
N LEU A 8 -8.19 -12.63 -9.33
CA LEU A 8 -9.50 -12.62 -8.68
C LEU A 8 -10.61 -13.07 -9.64
N ILE A 9 -10.66 -12.50 -10.85
CA ILE A 9 -11.68 -12.82 -11.86
C ILE A 9 -11.57 -14.28 -12.30
N SER A 10 -10.35 -14.80 -12.48
CA SER A 10 -10.13 -16.20 -12.85
C SER A 10 -10.56 -17.17 -11.74
N ALA A 11 -10.25 -16.85 -10.47
CA ALA A 11 -10.67 -17.66 -9.33
C ALA A 11 -12.20 -17.69 -9.18
N PHE A 12 -12.87 -16.56 -9.46
CA PHE A 12 -14.33 -16.47 -9.48
C PHE A 12 -14.95 -17.37 -10.56
N ALA A 13 -14.46 -17.25 -11.80
CA ALA A 13 -14.95 -18.06 -12.92
C ALA A 13 -14.80 -19.57 -12.63
N ILE A 14 -13.68 -19.97 -12.04
CA ILE A 14 -13.43 -21.37 -11.64
C ILE A 14 -14.41 -21.80 -10.55
N SER A 15 -14.64 -20.99 -9.52
CA SER A 15 -15.60 -21.33 -8.45
C SER A 15 -17.05 -21.46 -8.96
N LEU A 16 -17.49 -20.57 -9.85
CA LEU A 16 -18.81 -20.66 -10.49
C LEU A 16 -18.95 -21.91 -11.38
N LEU A 17 -17.91 -22.24 -12.16
CA LEU A 17 -17.90 -23.44 -12.99
C LEU A 17 -17.99 -24.72 -12.16
N MET A 18 -17.30 -24.77 -11.02
CA MET A 18 -17.36 -25.91 -10.10
C MET A 18 -18.74 -26.06 -9.48
N ILE A 19 -19.37 -24.96 -9.04
CA ILE A 19 -20.72 -24.95 -8.49
C ILE A 19 -21.75 -25.40 -9.54
N ALA A 20 -21.64 -24.89 -10.77
CA ALA A 20 -22.53 -25.28 -11.87
C ALA A 20 -22.38 -26.78 -12.22
N ALA A 21 -21.15 -27.31 -12.24
CA ALA A 21 -20.89 -28.72 -12.48
C ALA A 21 -21.46 -29.62 -11.37
N ILE A 22 -21.44 -29.17 -10.12
CA ILE A 22 -22.05 -29.86 -8.98
C ILE A 22 -23.58 -29.82 -9.08
N ALA A 23 -24.16 -28.67 -9.38
CA ALA A 23 -25.60 -28.51 -9.54
C ALA A 23 -26.18 -29.40 -10.67
N LEU A 24 -25.45 -29.58 -11.78
CA LEU A 24 -25.85 -30.47 -12.89
C LEU A 24 -25.88 -31.95 -12.50
N LYS A 25 -25.14 -32.37 -11.47
CA LYS A 25 -25.10 -33.76 -11.00
C LYS A 25 -26.13 -34.08 -9.90
N ILE A 26 -26.78 -33.07 -9.33
CA ILE A 26 -27.72 -33.24 -8.24
C ILE A 26 -29.14 -33.38 -8.80
N THR A 27 -29.76 -34.53 -8.54
CA THR A 27 -31.14 -34.84 -8.94
C THR A 27 -32.17 -34.57 -7.85
N SER A 28 -31.72 -34.36 -6.61
CA SER A 28 -32.59 -34.15 -5.44
C SER A 28 -32.85 -32.66 -5.18
N PRO A 29 -34.13 -32.23 -5.03
CA PRO A 29 -34.50 -30.81 -4.91
C PRO A 29 -33.99 -30.12 -3.64
N SER A 30 -33.78 -30.85 -2.54
CA SER A 30 -33.24 -30.29 -1.29
C SER A 30 -31.77 -29.87 -1.43
N LEU A 31 -30.93 -30.72 -2.01
CA LEU A 31 -29.51 -30.41 -2.29
C LEU A 31 -29.37 -29.27 -3.32
N THR A 32 -30.28 -29.17 -4.29
CA THR A 32 -30.26 -28.06 -5.26
C THR A 32 -30.49 -26.70 -4.57
N LEU A 33 -31.38 -26.65 -3.57
CA LEU A 33 -31.61 -25.46 -2.75
C LEU A 33 -30.39 -25.07 -1.91
N GLU A 34 -29.74 -26.05 -1.26
CA GLU A 34 -28.53 -25.81 -0.46
C GLU A 34 -27.34 -25.34 -1.32
N VAL A 35 -27.14 -25.96 -2.49
CA VAL A 35 -26.10 -25.53 -3.45
C VAL A 35 -26.41 -24.15 -4.01
N GLY A 36 -27.67 -23.84 -4.28
CA GLY A 36 -28.09 -22.49 -4.69
C GLY A 36 -27.81 -21.43 -3.63
N LEU A 37 -28.10 -21.73 -2.36
CA LEU A 37 -27.89 -20.80 -1.25
C LEU A 37 -26.41 -20.56 -0.99
N THR A 38 -25.59 -21.62 -1.02
CA THR A 38 -24.12 -21.49 -0.89
C THR A 38 -23.51 -20.73 -2.06
N ALA A 39 -23.96 -20.96 -3.30
CA ALA A 39 -23.54 -20.19 -4.47
C ALA A 39 -23.87 -18.70 -4.35
N PHE A 40 -25.05 -18.38 -3.80
CA PHE A 40 -25.48 -17.01 -3.56
C PHE A 40 -24.62 -16.32 -2.49
N VAL A 41 -24.34 -17.00 -1.38
CA VAL A 41 -23.45 -16.48 -0.32
C VAL A 41 -22.03 -16.25 -0.85
N ILE A 42 -21.48 -17.20 -1.62
CA ILE A 42 -20.14 -17.06 -2.24
C ILE A 42 -20.12 -15.86 -3.19
N SER A 43 -21.17 -15.67 -3.99
CA SER A 43 -21.29 -14.53 -4.91
C SER A 43 -21.38 -13.19 -4.17
N LEU A 44 -22.13 -13.12 -3.06
CA LEU A 44 -22.20 -11.93 -2.21
C LEU A 44 -20.86 -11.60 -1.56
N CYS A 45 -20.18 -12.60 -0.97
CA CYS A 45 -18.85 -12.42 -0.41
C CYS A 45 -17.86 -11.90 -1.47
N TRP A 46 -17.95 -12.43 -2.69
CA TRP A 46 -17.08 -11.99 -3.79
C TRP A 46 -17.35 -10.54 -4.21
N LEU A 47 -18.62 -10.14 -4.29
CA LEU A 47 -19.01 -8.77 -4.61
C LEU A 47 -18.51 -7.77 -3.56
N ILE A 48 -18.55 -8.14 -2.28
CA ILE A 48 -18.01 -7.35 -1.17
C ILE A 48 -16.49 -7.23 -1.31
N VAL A 49 -15.77 -8.33 -1.52
CA VAL A 49 -14.30 -8.32 -1.69
C VAL A 49 -13.89 -7.49 -2.90
N TYR A 50 -14.61 -7.62 -4.01
CA TYR A 50 -14.36 -6.85 -5.21
C TYR A 50 -14.53 -5.34 -4.97
N ARG A 51 -15.63 -4.94 -4.32
CA ARG A 51 -15.88 -3.54 -3.93
C ARG A 51 -14.80 -3.02 -2.99
N LEU A 52 -14.45 -3.78 -1.95
CA LEU A 52 -13.37 -3.42 -1.03
C LEU A 52 -12.05 -3.22 -1.79
N SER A 53 -11.70 -4.14 -2.69
CA SER A 53 -10.46 -4.07 -3.47
C SER A 53 -10.42 -2.85 -4.41
N ALA A 54 -11.56 -2.48 -4.98
CA ALA A 54 -11.68 -1.30 -5.83
C ALA A 54 -11.50 -0.01 -5.01
N ASP A 55 -12.13 0.06 -3.84
CA ASP A 55 -12.03 1.21 -2.93
C ASP A 55 -10.60 1.37 -2.40
N TYR A 56 -9.98 0.29 -1.92
CA TYR A 56 -8.56 0.28 -1.53
C TYR A 56 -7.65 0.74 -2.67
N GLY A 57 -7.94 0.32 -3.89
CA GLY A 57 -7.21 0.75 -5.07
C GLY A 57 -7.31 2.26 -5.34
N GLN A 58 -8.49 2.84 -5.16
CA GLN A 58 -8.68 4.28 -5.30
C GLN A 58 -7.96 5.06 -4.20
N PHE A 59 -8.01 4.59 -2.95
CA PHE A 59 -7.28 5.22 -1.84
C PHE A 59 -5.78 5.17 -2.05
N HIS A 60 -5.25 4.03 -2.50
CA HIS A 60 -3.81 3.91 -2.75
C HIS A 60 -3.34 4.79 -3.91
N ALA A 61 -4.14 4.92 -4.98
CA ALA A 61 -3.84 5.83 -6.07
C ALA A 61 -3.86 7.30 -5.63
N LYS A 62 -4.82 7.68 -4.76
CA LYS A 62 -4.88 9.02 -4.16
C LYS A 62 -3.68 9.28 -3.26
N GLU A 63 -3.35 8.33 -2.37
CA GLU A 63 -2.18 8.40 -1.48
C GLU A 63 -0.89 8.63 -2.29
N LEU A 64 -0.68 7.85 -3.35
CA LEU A 64 0.51 7.96 -4.20
C LEU A 64 0.59 9.32 -4.92
N LYS A 65 -0.55 9.84 -5.39
CA LYS A 65 -0.62 11.16 -6.03
C LYS A 65 -0.32 12.28 -5.05
N LEU A 66 -0.88 12.21 -3.84
CA LEU A 66 -0.62 13.18 -2.76
C LEU A 66 0.83 13.14 -2.30
N LYS A 67 1.42 11.95 -2.10
CA LYS A 67 2.87 11.80 -1.80
C LYS A 67 3.73 12.49 -2.85
N LYS A 68 3.50 12.20 -4.15
CA LYS A 68 4.25 12.83 -5.25
C LYS A 68 4.09 14.35 -5.26
N SER A 69 2.87 14.85 -5.02
CA SER A 69 2.61 16.30 -4.92
C SER A 69 3.34 16.94 -3.75
N LEU A 70 3.33 16.28 -2.58
CA LEU A 70 4.03 16.74 -1.37
C LEU A 70 5.54 16.82 -1.62
N PHE A 71 6.16 15.79 -2.21
CA PHE A 71 7.58 15.83 -2.55
C PHE A 71 7.93 16.90 -3.58
N ALA A 72 7.09 17.12 -4.58
CA ALA A 72 7.28 18.22 -5.53
C ALA A 72 7.18 19.60 -4.86
N HIS A 73 6.32 19.74 -3.84
CA HIS A 73 6.21 20.95 -3.05
C HIS A 73 7.45 21.17 -2.18
N ILE A 74 7.93 20.11 -1.50
CA ILE A 74 9.13 20.14 -0.67
C ILE A 74 10.36 20.48 -1.51
N ASP A 75 10.54 19.85 -2.68
CA ASP A 75 11.65 20.15 -3.60
C ASP A 75 11.67 21.62 -4.04
N LYS A 76 10.49 22.20 -4.26
CA LYS A 76 10.37 23.58 -4.74
C LYS A 76 10.67 24.60 -3.65
N HIS A 77 10.30 24.31 -2.41
CA HIS A 77 10.36 25.25 -1.30
C HIS A 77 11.55 25.03 -0.36
N TYR A 78 12.15 23.85 -0.39
CA TYR A 78 13.17 23.43 0.57
C TYR A 78 14.33 22.68 -0.10
N SER A 79 14.99 23.35 -1.04
CA SER A 79 16.16 22.84 -1.78
C SER A 79 17.40 22.52 -0.89
N HIS A 80 17.36 22.88 0.39
CA HIS A 80 18.44 22.69 1.37
C HIS A 80 18.27 21.42 2.24
N LEU A 81 17.23 20.62 1.98
CA LEU A 81 16.87 19.47 2.82
C LEU A 81 17.65 18.19 2.51
N PRO A 82 17.69 17.24 3.48
CA PRO A 82 18.32 15.93 3.32
C PRO A 82 17.88 15.15 2.09
N PRO A 83 18.63 14.10 1.69
CA PRO A 83 18.30 13.27 0.54
C PRO A 83 16.85 12.77 0.63
N LYS A 84 16.15 12.82 -0.51
CA LYS A 84 14.73 12.45 -0.65
C LYS A 84 14.37 11.12 -0.01
N ASP A 85 15.31 10.18 0.01
CA ASP A 85 15.13 8.85 0.59
C ASP A 85 14.86 8.89 2.10
N MET A 86 15.49 9.82 2.84
CA MET A 86 15.21 9.99 4.29
C MET A 86 13.84 10.63 4.53
N LEU A 87 13.47 11.59 3.69
CA LEU A 87 12.19 12.28 3.80
C LEU A 87 11.03 11.36 3.39
N GLN A 88 11.28 10.45 2.44
CA GLN A 88 10.38 9.36 2.11
C GLN A 88 10.25 8.35 3.24
N GLY A 89 11.36 7.93 3.86
CA GLY A 89 11.35 7.02 5.00
C GLY A 89 10.56 7.57 6.18
N ALA A 90 10.79 8.83 6.56
CA ALA A 90 10.07 9.47 7.66
C ALA A 90 8.57 9.64 7.38
N LEU A 91 8.19 9.98 6.13
CA LEU A 91 6.80 10.08 5.73
C LEU A 91 6.11 8.70 5.73
N GLU A 92 6.81 7.65 5.32
CA GLU A 92 6.31 6.27 5.37
C GLU A 92 6.14 5.79 6.82
N GLU A 93 7.11 6.07 7.69
CA GLU A 93 7.02 5.75 9.11
C GLU A 93 5.85 6.48 9.80
N LEU A 94 5.58 7.74 9.42
CA LEU A 94 4.44 8.49 9.93
C LEU A 94 3.11 7.89 9.43
N LEU A 95 3.05 7.50 8.16
CA LEU A 95 1.86 6.88 7.58
C LEU A 95 1.61 5.45 8.08
N ASP A 96 2.65 4.72 8.46
CA ASP A 96 2.54 3.36 8.98
C ASP A 96 1.96 3.32 10.40
N LYS A 97 1.98 4.44 11.13
CA LYS A 97 1.19 4.60 12.37
C LYS A 97 -0.31 4.58 12.14
N HIS A 98 -0.76 4.73 10.89
CA HIS A 98 -2.16 4.71 10.51
C HIS A 98 -2.47 3.49 9.64
N THR A 99 -3.12 2.48 10.22
CA THR A 99 -3.59 1.28 9.51
C THR A 99 -4.75 1.54 8.54
N CYS A 100 -5.49 2.64 8.74
CA CYS A 100 -6.65 2.98 7.91
C CYS A 100 -6.27 3.85 6.69
N PRO A 101 -6.61 3.45 5.45
CA PRO A 101 -6.26 4.17 4.22
C PRO A 101 -6.81 5.61 4.17
N THR A 102 -8.00 5.85 4.70
CA THR A 102 -8.60 7.19 4.77
C THR A 102 -7.82 8.10 5.71
N ASN A 103 -7.36 7.59 6.85
CA ASN A 103 -6.54 8.37 7.80
C ASN A 103 -5.19 8.71 7.19
N ARG A 104 -4.54 7.76 6.49
CA ARG A 104 -3.29 8.02 5.75
C ARG A 104 -3.45 9.16 4.73
N VAL A 105 -4.52 9.14 3.95
CA VAL A 105 -4.84 10.19 2.96
C VAL A 105 -5.14 11.53 3.64
N ASN A 106 -5.88 11.52 4.76
CA ASN A 106 -6.18 12.75 5.51
C ASN A 106 -4.92 13.39 6.08
N VAL A 107 -4.02 12.60 6.67
CA VAL A 107 -2.73 13.08 7.19
C VAL A 107 -1.87 13.68 6.08
N LEU A 108 -1.78 13.02 4.92
CA LEU A 108 -1.11 13.59 3.73
C LEU A 108 -1.75 14.90 3.27
N HIS A 109 -3.07 15.01 3.37
CA HIS A 109 -3.79 16.23 3.00
C HIS A 109 -3.54 17.35 4.03
N THR A 110 -3.47 17.04 5.33
CA THR A 110 -3.13 18.01 6.37
C THR A 110 -1.71 18.50 6.16
N LEU A 111 -0.73 17.61 5.97
CA LEU A 111 0.66 17.97 5.66
C LEU A 111 0.81 18.81 4.38
N HIS A 112 -0.06 18.61 3.39
CA HIS A 112 -0.03 19.40 2.15
C HIS A 112 -0.70 20.78 2.30
N LYS A 113 -1.64 20.93 3.23
CA LYS A 113 -2.43 22.17 3.41
C LYS A 113 -1.90 23.03 4.54
N ASP A 114 -1.42 22.41 5.61
CA ASP A 114 -0.89 23.06 6.80
C ASP A 114 0.63 23.09 6.74
N LYS A 115 1.15 24.28 6.44
CA LYS A 115 2.58 24.53 6.32
C LYS A 115 3.31 24.32 7.66
N ALA A 116 2.65 24.58 8.80
CA ALA A 116 3.27 24.42 10.10
C ALA A 116 3.53 22.94 10.43
N GLU A 117 2.60 22.06 10.05
CA GLU A 117 2.76 20.62 10.27
C GLU A 117 3.83 20.01 9.35
N LEU A 118 3.93 20.53 8.12
CA LEU A 118 5.00 20.20 7.18
C LEU A 118 6.37 20.66 7.69
N ASP A 119 6.47 21.88 8.21
CA ASP A 119 7.71 22.44 8.77
C ASP A 119 8.20 21.59 9.96
N ILE A 120 7.29 21.17 10.86
CA ILE A 120 7.64 20.27 11.98
C ILE A 120 8.21 18.93 11.49
N LEU A 121 7.63 18.34 10.44
CA LEU A 121 8.13 17.10 9.86
C LEU A 121 9.52 17.32 9.27
N ILE A 122 9.68 18.40 8.51
CA ILE A 122 10.93 18.80 7.87
C ILE A 122 12.04 19.01 8.92
N ASP A 123 11.75 19.74 9.99
CA ASP A 123 12.71 20.00 11.08
C ASP A 123 13.14 18.71 11.77
N LYS A 124 12.21 17.78 12.01
CA LYS A 124 12.54 16.46 12.59
C LYS A 124 13.47 15.66 11.68
N VAL A 125 13.18 15.60 10.38
CA VAL A 125 14.04 14.89 9.42
C VAL A 125 15.39 15.57 9.30
N HIS A 126 15.43 16.90 9.32
CA HIS A 126 16.67 17.66 9.29
C HIS A 126 17.53 17.41 10.54
N GLN A 127 16.91 17.38 11.72
CA GLN A 127 17.60 17.06 12.97
C GLN A 127 18.14 15.63 12.96
N GLN A 128 17.33 14.64 12.58
CA GLN A 128 17.79 13.25 12.44
C GLN A 128 18.95 13.12 11.44
N TYR A 129 18.89 13.87 10.34
CA TYR A 129 19.98 13.89 9.36
C TYR A 129 21.27 14.48 9.94
N GLN A 130 21.19 15.59 10.68
CA GLN A 130 22.33 16.18 11.36
C GLN A 130 22.94 15.21 12.38
N GLU A 131 22.12 14.53 13.18
CA GLU A 131 22.57 13.50 14.13
C GLU A 131 23.27 12.34 13.41
N THR A 132 22.69 11.88 12.30
CA THR A 132 23.28 10.80 11.48
C THR A 132 24.64 11.23 10.89
N GLN A 133 24.75 12.47 10.41
CA GLN A 133 26.02 13.02 9.91
C GLN A 133 27.08 13.16 11.02
N VAL A 134 26.68 13.54 12.23
CA VAL A 134 27.59 13.61 13.38
C VAL A 134 28.11 12.22 13.72
N LEU A 135 27.24 11.21 13.74
CA LEU A 135 27.62 9.82 13.96
C LEU A 135 28.55 9.27 12.86
N GLU A 136 28.30 9.65 11.60
CA GLU A 136 29.16 9.30 10.46
C GLU A 136 30.56 9.93 10.59
N LYS A 137 30.63 11.21 10.98
CA LYS A 137 31.91 11.90 11.26
C LYS A 137 32.68 11.28 12.43
N LEU A 138 31.97 10.70 13.39
CA LEU A 138 32.55 9.94 14.51
C LEU A 138 32.97 8.51 14.12
N GLY A 139 32.83 8.12 12.85
CA GLY A 139 33.19 6.78 12.36
C GLY A 139 32.22 5.68 12.81
N LEU A 140 31.11 6.05 13.46
CA LEU A 140 30.08 5.14 13.94
C LEU A 140 29.06 4.94 12.83
N ARG A 141 29.44 4.15 11.82
CA ARG A 141 28.57 3.83 10.69
C ARG A 141 27.48 2.87 11.16
N TRP A 142 26.29 3.38 11.47
CA TRP A 142 25.08 2.54 11.48
C TRP A 142 24.72 2.27 10.03
N GLY A 143 25.30 1.21 9.47
CA GLY A 143 24.98 0.76 8.13
C GLY A 143 23.47 0.59 8.00
N HIS A 144 22.88 1.24 6.99
CA HIS A 144 21.58 0.87 6.48
C HIS A 144 21.59 -0.63 6.11
N VAL A 145 21.18 -1.49 7.04
CA VAL A 145 20.85 -2.90 6.75
C VAL A 145 19.58 -3.00 5.85
N ALA A 146 19.04 -1.87 5.37
CA ALA A 146 17.90 -1.85 4.46
C ALA A 146 18.28 -1.93 2.96
N ASN A 147 19.52 -1.62 2.54
CA ASN A 147 19.86 -1.59 1.10
C ASN A 147 20.67 -2.80 0.58
N ASP A 148 21.31 -3.60 1.43
CA ASP A 148 22.05 -4.78 0.97
C ASP A 148 21.17 -6.02 0.69
N VAL A 149 19.86 -5.96 0.99
CA VAL A 149 18.90 -7.01 0.57
C VAL A 149 18.40 -6.78 -0.87
N SER A 150 18.52 -5.54 -1.39
CA SER A 150 18.09 -5.21 -2.76
C SER A 150 19.18 -5.48 -3.82
N SER A 151 20.46 -5.35 -3.47
CA SER A 151 21.57 -5.58 -4.41
C SER A 151 21.90 -7.05 -4.65
N LYS A 152 21.59 -7.96 -3.71
CA LYS A 152 21.90 -9.40 -3.85
C LYS A 152 20.85 -10.27 -4.55
N LYS A 153 19.69 -9.72 -4.95
CA LYS A 153 18.64 -10.50 -5.64
C LYS A 153 18.66 -10.43 -7.16
N SER A 154 19.52 -9.63 -7.78
CA SER A 154 19.61 -9.49 -9.25
C SER A 154 20.79 -10.22 -9.89
N THR A 155 21.57 -11.02 -9.14
CA THR A 155 22.77 -11.68 -9.68
C THR A 155 22.83 -13.19 -9.51
N LEU A 156 21.69 -13.89 -9.34
CA LEU A 156 21.66 -15.35 -9.38
C LEU A 156 20.31 -15.86 -9.87
N ARG A 157 20.20 -16.08 -11.18
CA ARG A 157 19.61 -17.27 -11.84
C ARG A 157 19.73 -17.11 -13.35
N TYR A 158 20.83 -17.66 -13.87
CA TYR A 158 20.77 -18.49 -15.08
C TYR A 158 20.00 -19.77 -14.75
#